data_AF-A0A329UT14-F1
#
_entry.id   AF-A0A329UT14-F1
#
_cell.length_a   1.000
_cell.length_b   1.000
_cell.length_c   1.000
_cell.angle_alpha   90.00
_cell.angle_beta   90.00
_cell.angle_gamma   90.00
#
_symmetry.space_group_name_H-M   'P 1'
#
loop_
_entity.id
_entity.type
_entity.pdbx_description
1 polymer ?
#
loop_
_entity_poly.entity_id
_entity_poly.type
_entity_poly.pdbx_seq_one_letter_code
_entity_poly.pdbx_strand_id
1 'polypeptide(L)'
;MARIYPHVVETKSKNCIRSRIDSFGEKGDYLYRELTERDYGIDGIVECFENGVPTGKIAFVQIKGTSKTIIPQKNKPVVSCVGISKSNLQYAKQNRIPVILLYVSLQDPCPIYYADLRKVAQRVRIKEDAETVTIHIPEDNCTTNDISGIIDMIYAYYL
;
A
#
# COMPACT_ATOMS: atom_id res chain seq x y z
N MET A 1 -2.09 -28.41 -5.17
CA MET A 1 -2.07 -27.26 -6.11
C MET A 1 -2.58 -25.98 -5.43
N ALA A 2 -1.86 -25.43 -4.44
CA ALA A 2 -2.35 -24.26 -3.66
C ALA A 2 -1.37 -23.07 -3.57
N ARG A 3 -0.09 -23.23 -3.97
CA ARG A 3 0.93 -22.17 -3.92
C ARG A 3 0.98 -21.26 -5.14
N ILE A 4 0.48 -21.70 -6.29
CA ILE A 4 0.57 -20.95 -7.55
C ILE A 4 -0.39 -19.75 -7.53
N TYR A 5 -1.60 -19.91 -7.00
CA TYR A 5 -2.63 -18.87 -7.04
C TYR A 5 -2.30 -17.64 -6.17
N PRO A 6 -1.84 -17.79 -4.91
CA PRO A 6 -1.40 -16.64 -4.11
C PRO A 6 -0.25 -15.87 -4.76
N HIS A 7 0.74 -16.59 -5.32
CA HIS A 7 1.86 -15.98 -6.03
C HIS A 7 1.39 -15.19 -7.27
N VAL A 8 0.43 -15.71 -8.03
CA VAL A 8 -0.13 -15.00 -9.19
C VAL A 8 -0.84 -13.71 -8.78
N VAL A 9 -1.62 -13.74 -7.69
CA VAL A 9 -2.29 -12.54 -7.17
C VAL A 9 -1.28 -11.49 -6.72
N GLU A 10 -0.23 -11.91 -6.02
CA GLU A 10 0.84 -11.03 -5.57
C GLU A 10 1.56 -10.37 -6.75
N THR A 11 2.04 -11.16 -7.71
CA THR A 11 2.72 -10.63 -8.92
C THR A 11 1.83 -9.67 -9.70
N LYS A 12 0.55 -10.01 -9.91
CA LYS A 12 -0.39 -9.12 -10.62
C LYS A 12 -0.65 -7.83 -9.87
N SER A 13 -0.70 -7.87 -8.54
CA SER A 13 -0.91 -6.67 -7.72
C SER A 13 0.31 -5.75 -7.79
N LYS A 14 1.52 -6.30 -7.67
CA LYS A 14 2.78 -5.55 -7.86
C LYS A 14 2.85 -4.90 -9.24
N ASN A 15 2.44 -5.62 -10.29
CA ASN A 15 2.39 -5.07 -11.64
C ASN A 15 1.31 -3.97 -11.80
N CYS A 16 0.11 -4.12 -11.20
CA CYS A 16 -0.93 -3.06 -11.22
C CYS A 16 -0.39 -1.78 -10.55
N ILE A 17 0.29 -1.91 -9.40
CA ILE A 17 0.91 -0.77 -8.69
C ILE A 17 2.03 -0.14 -9.51
N ARG A 18 3.02 -0.93 -9.96
CA ARG A 18 4.15 -0.43 -10.76
C ARG A 18 3.66 0.36 -11.98
N SER A 19 2.76 -0.25 -12.75
CA SER A 19 2.21 0.37 -13.96
C SER A 19 1.56 1.72 -13.67
N ARG A 20 0.80 1.84 -12.58
CA ARG A 20 0.11 3.09 -12.22
C ARG A 20 1.06 4.15 -11.71
N ILE A 21 2.04 3.77 -10.90
CA ILE A 21 3.02 4.72 -10.38
C ILE A 21 3.90 5.26 -11.50
N ASP A 22 4.49 4.37 -12.31
CA ASP A 22 5.45 4.74 -13.35
C ASP A 22 4.81 5.53 -14.52
N SER A 23 3.47 5.52 -14.64
CA SER A 23 2.72 6.25 -15.67
C SER A 23 1.92 7.44 -15.15
N PHE A 24 1.97 7.72 -13.84
CA PHE A 24 1.25 8.86 -13.25
C PHE A 24 2.07 10.15 -13.40
N GLY A 25 1.40 11.27 -13.65
CA GLY A 25 2.06 12.57 -13.88
C GLY A 25 2.76 12.66 -15.23
N GLU A 26 3.75 13.54 -15.33
CA GLU A 26 4.67 13.54 -16.45
C GLU A 26 5.63 12.36 -16.36
N LYS A 27 6.11 11.89 -17.52
CA LYS A 27 6.95 10.69 -17.58
C LYS A 27 8.22 10.88 -16.74
N GLY A 28 8.30 10.16 -15.63
CA GLY A 28 9.44 10.19 -14.72
C GLY A 28 9.19 10.94 -13.40
N ASP A 29 8.00 11.50 -13.18
CA ASP A 29 7.64 12.17 -11.91
C ASP A 29 7.61 11.19 -10.73
N TYR A 30 7.26 9.93 -10.99
CA TYR A 30 7.20 8.89 -9.97
C TYR A 30 7.79 7.60 -10.50
N LEU A 31 8.45 6.86 -9.61
CA LEU A 31 9.05 5.58 -9.94
C LEU A 31 8.82 4.56 -8.83
N TYR A 32 8.33 3.39 -9.21
CA TYR A 32 8.26 2.23 -8.34
C TYR A 32 9.51 1.35 -8.48
N ARG A 33 10.21 1.13 -7.37
CA ARG A 33 11.34 0.20 -7.27
C ARG A 33 10.93 -0.97 -6.38
N GLU A 34 10.92 -2.17 -6.95
CA GLU A 34 10.65 -3.38 -6.18
C GLU A 34 11.80 -3.68 -5.22
N LEU A 35 11.47 -4.04 -3.98
CA LEU A 35 12.43 -4.53 -3.01
C LEU A 35 12.29 -6.04 -2.91
N THR A 36 13.37 -6.73 -3.21
CA THR A 36 13.51 -8.17 -3.00
C THR A 36 14.37 -8.39 -1.76
N GLU A 37 14.34 -9.59 -1.17
CA GLU A 37 15.16 -10.05 -0.02
C GLU A 37 14.54 -9.94 1.38
N ARG A 38 14.27 -8.74 1.91
CA ARG A 38 13.87 -8.59 3.33
C ARG A 38 12.36 -8.59 3.54
N ASP A 39 11.87 -9.61 4.25
CA ASP A 39 10.44 -9.77 4.57
C ASP A 39 10.01 -9.00 5.83
N TYR A 40 10.06 -7.67 5.78
CA TYR A 40 9.33 -6.82 6.73
C TYR A 40 7.97 -6.39 6.15
N GLY A 41 7.49 -7.11 5.14
CA GLY A 41 6.28 -6.77 4.40
C GLY A 41 6.37 -5.51 3.56
N ILE A 42 7.58 -5.04 3.24
CA ILE A 42 7.80 -3.94 2.30
C ILE A 42 8.06 -4.54 0.93
N ASP A 43 7.19 -4.24 -0.02
CA ASP A 43 7.25 -4.76 -1.38
C ASP A 43 8.03 -3.85 -2.33
N GLY A 44 8.16 -2.57 -1.99
CA GLY A 44 8.88 -1.61 -2.82
C GLY A 44 9.01 -0.22 -2.23
N ILE A 45 9.61 0.65 -3.03
CA ILE A 45 9.78 2.07 -2.79
C ILE A 45 9.08 2.85 -3.90
N VAL A 46 8.38 3.90 -3.53
CA VAL A 46 7.93 4.95 -4.45
C VAL A 46 8.87 6.14 -4.26
N GLU A 47 9.46 6.61 -5.36
CA GLU A 47 10.37 7.75 -5.38
C GLU A 47 9.76 8.88 -6.21
N CYS A 48 9.77 10.11 -5.67
CA CYS A 48 9.21 11.29 -6.32
C CYS A 48 10.30 12.17 -6.94
N PHE A 49 10.04 12.64 -8.15
CA PHE A 49 10.89 13.52 -8.94
C PHE A 49 10.12 14.80 -9.30
N GLU A 50 10.85 15.89 -9.48
CA GLU A 50 10.32 17.16 -9.98
C GLU A 50 11.18 17.59 -11.17
N ASN A 51 10.59 17.68 -12.37
CA ASN A 51 11.30 17.97 -13.62
C ASN A 51 12.49 17.02 -13.88
N GLY A 52 12.31 15.73 -13.58
CA GLY A 52 13.35 14.70 -13.72
C GLY A 52 14.45 14.72 -12.65
N VAL A 53 14.37 15.61 -11.65
CA VAL A 53 15.32 15.70 -10.54
C VAL A 53 14.77 14.95 -9.31
N PRO A 54 15.53 14.03 -8.68
CA PRO A 54 15.08 13.36 -7.46
C PRO A 54 14.82 14.38 -6.33
N THR A 55 13.65 14.29 -5.69
CA THR A 55 13.27 15.21 -4.61
C THR A 55 13.73 14.77 -3.22
N GLY A 56 14.15 13.52 -3.08
CA GLY A 56 14.37 12.88 -1.78
C GLY A 56 13.09 12.44 -1.05
N LYS A 57 11.91 12.79 -1.57
CA LYS A 57 10.63 12.32 -1.03
C LYS A 57 10.39 10.89 -1.52
N ILE A 58 10.35 9.95 -0.58
CA ILE A 58 10.14 8.53 -0.86
C ILE A 58 9.07 7.93 0.06
N ALA A 59 8.48 6.80 -0.33
CA ALA A 59 7.65 5.99 0.56
C ALA A 59 7.97 4.51 0.40
N PHE A 60 8.00 3.79 1.51
CA PHE A 60 7.89 2.35 1.48
C PHE A 60 6.45 1.95 1.22
N VAL A 61 6.23 0.93 0.39
CA VAL A 61 4.89 0.40 0.13
C VAL A 61 4.81 -1.06 0.53
N GLN A 62 3.71 -1.40 1.20
CA GLN A 62 3.27 -2.76 1.45
C GLN A 62 2.07 -3.04 0.55
N ILE A 63 2.17 -4.04 -0.31
CA ILE A 63 1.14 -4.39 -1.30
C ILE A 63 0.43 -5.66 -0.85
N LYS A 64 -0.89 -5.58 -0.71
CA LYS A 64 -1.76 -6.73 -0.49
C LYS A 64 -2.71 -6.87 -1.66
N GLY A 65 -2.68 -8.02 -2.31
CA GLY A 65 -3.56 -8.34 -3.43
C GLY A 65 -4.74 -9.22 -3.05
N THR A 66 -5.87 -9.04 -3.72
CA THR A 66 -7.00 -9.98 -3.69
C THR A 66 -7.61 -10.11 -5.08
N SER A 67 -8.08 -11.32 -5.42
CA SER A 67 -8.86 -11.54 -6.64
C SER A 67 -10.36 -11.26 -6.46
N LYS A 68 -10.80 -10.88 -5.26
CA LYS A 68 -12.19 -10.59 -4.92
C LYS A 68 -12.46 -9.10 -4.91
N THR A 69 -13.69 -8.71 -5.20
CA THR A 69 -14.17 -7.34 -4.95
C THR A 69 -14.01 -7.00 -3.47
N ILE A 70 -13.44 -5.82 -3.21
CA ILE A 70 -13.34 -5.27 -1.86
C ILE A 70 -14.66 -4.55 -1.56
N ILE A 71 -15.33 -4.94 -0.48
CA ILE A 71 -16.63 -4.41 -0.09
C ILE A 71 -16.47 -3.67 1.24
N PRO A 72 -16.92 -2.40 1.34
CA PRO A 72 -16.97 -1.67 2.61
C PRO A 72 -17.84 -2.36 3.66
N GLN A 73 -17.53 -2.12 4.94
CA GLN A 73 -18.34 -2.65 6.03
C GLN A 73 -19.71 -1.96 6.07
N LYS A 74 -20.80 -2.71 6.30
CA LYS A 74 -22.17 -2.16 6.32
C LYS A 74 -22.39 -1.04 7.35
N ASN A 75 -21.67 -1.08 8.47
CA ASN A 75 -21.91 -0.21 9.62
C ASN A 75 -20.78 0.82 9.85
N LYS A 76 -19.75 0.84 9.00
CA LYS A 76 -18.59 1.72 9.12
C LYS A 76 -18.04 2.01 7.71
N PRO A 77 -17.71 3.28 7.37
CA PRO A 77 -17.20 3.66 6.04
C PRO A 77 -15.74 3.27 5.86
N VAL A 78 -15.45 1.97 5.97
CA VAL A 78 -14.10 1.39 5.92
C VAL A 78 -14.12 0.04 5.23
N VAL A 79 -13.03 -0.30 4.55
CA VAL A 79 -12.73 -1.65 4.05
C VAL A 79 -11.77 -2.38 4.98
N SER A 80 -11.84 -3.71 5.02
CA SER A 80 -10.99 -4.55 5.88
C SER A 80 -9.88 -5.23 5.08
N CYS A 81 -8.64 -4.87 5.36
CA CYS A 81 -7.45 -5.57 4.88
C CYS A 81 -6.91 -6.49 5.98
N VAL A 82 -6.95 -7.79 5.75
CA VAL A 82 -6.54 -8.82 6.73
C VAL A 82 -5.11 -9.29 6.50
N GLY A 83 -4.47 -9.85 7.53
CA GLY A 83 -3.20 -10.55 7.38
C GLY A 83 -1.97 -9.64 7.32
N ILE A 84 -2.02 -8.48 7.99
CA ILE A 84 -0.82 -7.68 8.29
C ILE A 84 -0.20 -8.24 9.57
N SER A 85 1.05 -8.72 9.50
CA SER A 85 1.72 -9.28 10.68
C SER A 85 2.05 -8.21 11.72
N LYS A 86 2.17 -8.64 12.98
CA LYS A 86 2.69 -7.79 14.07
C LYS A 86 4.05 -7.16 13.74
N SER A 87 4.96 -7.95 13.15
CA SER A 87 6.30 -7.49 12.77
C SER A 87 6.26 -6.39 11.71
N ASN A 88 5.42 -6.53 10.68
CA ASN A 88 5.26 -5.53 9.63
C ASN A 88 4.69 -4.23 10.20
N LEU A 89 3.69 -4.34 11.08
CA LEU A 89 3.11 -3.19 11.75
C LEU A 89 4.11 -2.50 12.68
N GLN A 90 4.96 -3.26 13.38
CA GLN A 90 6.02 -2.72 14.22
C GLN A 90 7.09 -2.01 13.39
N TYR A 91 7.47 -2.57 12.23
CA TYR A 91 8.36 -1.90 11.28
C TYR A 91 7.76 -0.57 10.83
N ALA A 92 6.47 -0.54 10.48
CA ALA A 92 5.77 0.68 10.04
C ALA A 92 5.68 1.80 11.10
N LYS A 93 5.94 1.52 12.38
CA LYS A 93 5.97 2.56 13.44
C LYS A 93 7.21 3.46 13.37
N GLN A 94 8.22 3.11 12.59
CA GLN A 94 9.37 3.99 12.35
C GLN A 94 8.92 5.36 11.82
N ASN A 95 9.71 6.39 12.11
CA ASN A 95 9.40 7.78 11.76
C ASN A 95 10.48 8.45 10.88
N ARG A 96 11.04 7.68 9.95
CA ARG A 96 12.04 8.13 8.97
C ARG A 96 11.48 8.19 7.55
N ILE A 97 10.68 7.19 7.16
CA ILE A 97 10.11 7.04 5.81
C ILE A 97 8.64 6.64 5.98
N PRO A 98 7.66 7.22 5.26
CA PRO A 98 6.28 6.77 5.34
C PRO A 98 6.15 5.34 4.82
N VAL A 99 5.31 4.53 5.49
CA VAL A 99 4.92 3.20 5.01
C VAL A 99 3.45 3.25 4.60
N ILE A 100 3.18 3.08 3.31
CA ILE A 100 1.83 3.12 2.75
C ILE A 100 1.38 1.68 2.46
N LEU A 101 0.23 1.29 3.03
CA LEU A 101 -0.43 0.04 2.69
C LEU A 101 -1.27 0.27 1.42
N LEU A 102 -1.08 -0.57 0.42
CA LEU A 102 -1.84 -0.61 -0.83
C LEU A 102 -2.60 -1.93 -0.93
N TYR A 103 -3.93 -1.88 -0.76
CA TYR A 103 -4.80 -3.04 -0.84
C TYR A 103 -5.52 -3.07 -2.19
N VAL A 104 -5.08 -3.97 -3.05
CA VAL A 104 -5.42 -4.03 -4.48
C VAL A 104 -6.43 -5.15 -4.72
N SER A 105 -7.57 -4.80 -5.31
CA SER A 105 -8.46 -5.78 -5.94
C SER A 105 -8.04 -5.96 -7.39
N LEU A 106 -7.92 -7.20 -7.86
CA LEU A 106 -7.64 -7.51 -9.27
C LEU A 106 -8.92 -7.62 -10.12
N GLN A 107 -10.09 -7.32 -9.55
CA GLN A 107 -11.32 -7.14 -10.31
C GLN A 107 -11.28 -5.81 -11.05
N ASP A 108 -11.71 -5.78 -12.31
CA ASP A 108 -11.85 -4.54 -13.08
C ASP A 108 -12.74 -3.54 -12.31
N PRO A 109 -12.32 -2.27 -12.10
CA PRO A 109 -11.20 -1.54 -12.73
C PRO A 109 -9.84 -1.58 -11.96
N CYS A 110 -9.51 -2.68 -11.29
CA CYS A 110 -8.39 -2.86 -10.36
C CYS A 110 -8.36 -1.79 -9.24
N PRO A 111 -9.38 -1.61 -8.37
CA PRO A 111 -9.31 -0.56 -7.35
C PRO A 111 -8.22 -0.80 -6.29
N ILE A 112 -7.58 0.28 -5.84
CA ILE A 112 -6.55 0.32 -4.79
C ILE A 112 -7.09 1.12 -3.61
N TYR A 113 -7.23 0.47 -2.46
CA TYR A 113 -7.43 1.15 -1.19
C TYR A 113 -6.10 1.42 -0.51
N TYR A 114 -5.93 2.59 0.12
CA TYR A 114 -4.63 2.99 0.65
C TYR A 114 -4.69 3.64 2.04
N ALA A 115 -3.65 3.40 2.85
CA ALA A 115 -3.54 3.98 4.18
C ALA A 115 -2.10 4.21 4.62
N ASP A 116 -1.87 5.27 5.39
CA ASP A 116 -0.64 5.47 6.17
C ASP A 116 -0.60 4.42 7.27
N LEU A 117 0.24 3.40 7.07
CA LEU A 117 0.31 2.25 7.97
C LEU A 117 0.88 2.63 9.33
N ARG A 118 1.69 3.70 9.44
CA ARG A 118 2.17 4.25 10.71
C ARG A 118 1.00 4.84 11.51
N LYS A 119 0.18 5.70 10.90
CA LYS A 119 -1.00 6.29 11.56
C LYS A 119 -1.99 5.21 12.02
N VAL A 120 -2.17 4.18 11.20
CA VAL A 120 -2.98 3.01 11.55
C VAL A 120 -2.34 2.24 12.72
N ALA A 121 -1.04 1.95 12.67
CA ALA A 121 -0.31 1.21 13.69
C ALA A 121 -0.38 1.84 15.08
N GLN A 122 -0.51 3.17 15.15
CA GLN A 122 -0.67 3.92 16.41
C GLN A 122 -2.07 3.76 17.02
N ARG A 123 -3.07 3.42 16.22
CA ARG A 123 -4.49 3.34 16.64
C ARG A 123 -4.98 1.92 16.87
N VAL A 124 -4.31 0.92 16.28
CA VAL A 124 -4.71 -0.48 16.39
C VAL A 124 -4.30 -1.06 17.75
N ARG A 125 -5.26 -1.54 18.53
CA ARG A 125 -5.00 -2.38 19.70
C ARG A 125 -4.75 -3.80 19.24
N ILE A 126 -3.54 -4.29 19.46
CA ILE A 126 -3.15 -5.64 19.10
C ILE A 126 -3.32 -6.53 20.32
N LYS A 127 -4.09 -7.63 20.18
CA LYS A 127 -4.16 -8.63 21.24
C LYS A 127 -2.82 -9.37 21.36
N GLU A 128 -2.40 -9.73 22.56
CA GLU A 128 -1.11 -10.37 22.81
C GLU A 128 -0.92 -11.69 22.03
N ASP A 129 -2.00 -12.44 21.81
CA ASP A 129 -2.05 -13.72 21.11
C ASP A 129 -2.19 -13.62 19.58
N ALA A 130 -2.59 -12.47 19.04
CA ALA A 130 -2.88 -12.34 17.60
C ALA A 130 -1.61 -12.24 16.74
N GLU A 131 -1.31 -13.17 15.83
CA GLU A 131 -0.12 -13.06 14.95
C GLU A 131 -0.26 -11.96 13.89
N THR A 132 -1.50 -11.71 13.46
CA THR A 132 -1.85 -10.72 12.45
C THR A 132 -2.95 -9.78 12.94
N VAL A 133 -3.06 -8.64 12.29
CA VAL A 133 -4.10 -7.64 12.54
C VAL A 133 -4.90 -7.38 11.27
N THR A 134 -6.14 -6.94 11.46
CA THR A 134 -6.98 -6.38 10.41
C THR A 134 -6.82 -4.86 10.40
N ILE A 135 -6.42 -4.32 9.26
CA ILE A 135 -6.35 -2.88 9.03
C ILE A 135 -7.66 -2.42 8.41
N HIS A 136 -8.23 -1.37 9.00
CA HIS A 136 -9.42 -0.70 8.47
C HIS A 136 -8.96 0.53 7.69
N ILE A 137 -9.25 0.56 6.39
CA ILE A 137 -8.89 1.65 5.48
C ILE A 137 -10.18 2.44 5.21
N PRO A 138 -10.21 3.78 5.35
CA PRO A 138 -11.38 4.59 4.95
C PRO A 138 -11.83 4.26 3.53
N GLU A 139 -13.13 4.14 3.30
CA GLU A 139 -13.65 3.79 1.97
C GLU A 139 -13.34 4.86 0.91
N ASP A 140 -13.26 6.12 1.34
CA ASP A 140 -12.86 7.26 0.49
C ASP A 140 -11.38 7.23 0.10
N ASN A 141 -10.54 6.48 0.83
CA ASN A 141 -9.14 6.26 0.44
C ASN A 141 -9.06 5.15 -0.62
N CYS A 142 -9.71 5.38 -1.75
CA CYS A 142 -9.78 4.45 -2.87
C CYS A 142 -9.43 5.17 -4.17
N THR A 143 -8.67 4.49 -5.04
CA THR A 143 -8.38 4.98 -6.38
C THR A 143 -8.36 3.84 -7.40
N THR A 144 -8.57 4.21 -8.67
CA THR A 144 -8.33 3.35 -9.82
C THR A 144 -7.13 3.89 -10.59
N ASN A 145 -7.31 4.92 -11.42
CA ASN A 145 -6.25 5.45 -12.27
C ASN A 145 -5.55 6.67 -11.67
N ASP A 146 -6.28 7.54 -10.97
CA ASP A 146 -5.73 8.75 -10.37
C ASP A 146 -5.14 8.49 -8.98
N ILE A 147 -3.83 8.25 -8.92
CA ILE A 147 -3.15 7.95 -7.66
C ILE A 147 -2.74 9.21 -6.86
N SER A 148 -3.27 10.39 -7.20
CA SER A 148 -2.98 11.66 -6.50
C SER A 148 -3.06 11.53 -4.98
N GLY A 149 -4.12 10.91 -4.44
CA GLY A 149 -4.26 10.73 -2.99
C GLY A 149 -3.17 9.86 -2.33
N ILE A 150 -2.56 8.93 -3.08
CA ILE A 150 -1.38 8.19 -2.60
C ILE A 150 -0.16 9.11 -2.58
N ILE A 151 0.05 9.89 -3.65
CA ILE A 151 1.17 10.83 -3.77
C ILE A 151 1.07 11.93 -2.70
N ASP A 152 -0.10 12.52 -2.51
CA ASP A 152 -0.36 13.54 -1.48
C ASP A 152 0.01 13.02 -0.08
N MET A 153 -0.26 11.73 0.19
CA MET A 153 0.13 11.10 1.45
C MET A 153 1.66 11.00 1.62
N ILE A 154 2.41 10.80 0.53
CA ILE A 154 3.88 10.84 0.54
C ILE A 154 4.33 12.27 0.84
N TYR A 155 3.87 13.25 0.07
CA TYR A 155 4.30 14.65 0.22
C TYR A 155 3.96 15.21 1.60
N ALA A 156 2.75 14.95 2.11
CA ALA A 156 2.32 15.40 3.43
C ALA A 156 3.15 14.82 4.59
N TYR A 157 3.94 13.77 4.37
CA TYR A 157 4.86 13.27 5.39
C TYR A 157 6.11 14.16 5.55
N TYR A 158 6.53 14.83 4.48
CA TYR A 158 7.77 15.62 4.41
C TYR A 158 7.56 17.13 4.62
N LEU A 159 6.33 17.55 4.94
CA LEU A 159 5.96 18.90 5.36
C LEU A 159 5.98 19.01 6.90
#